data_AF-A0A0C2G403-F1
#
_entry.id   AF-A0A0C2G403-F1
#
_cell.length_a   1.000
_cell.length_b   1.000
_cell.length_c   1.000
_cell.angle_alpha   90.00
_cell.angle_beta   90.00
_cell.angle_gamma   90.00
#
_symmetry.space_group_name_H-M   'P 1'
#
loop_
_entity.id
_entity.type
_entity.pdbx_description
1 polymer ?
#
loop_
_entity_poly.entity_id
_entity_poly.type
_entity_poly.pdbx_seq_one_letter_code
_entity_poly.pdbx_strand_id
1 'polypeptide(L)'
;MGLLQILKDFANWSTVCGVPHIANAETKPFPVVTVCNSNPYKFSVISNDSKFKKILKLMDTYEMAVSKSLSSADTYGLYERMALPYERDQRAREALALEAAQLSEATLKRALYTFDELITDCTFSGKKCSAYGISVS
;
A
#
# COMPACT_ATOMS: atom_id res chain seq x y z
N MET A 1 58.97 -23.68 -9.34
CA MET A 1 58.08 -22.92 -10.24
C MET A 1 56.58 -23.26 -10.09
N GLY A 2 56.16 -24.42 -9.52
CA GLY A 2 54.74 -24.80 -9.47
C GLY A 2 53.94 -24.31 -8.25
N LEU A 3 54.54 -24.23 -7.06
CA LEU A 3 53.82 -23.89 -5.81
C LEU A 3 53.31 -22.44 -5.78
N LEU A 4 54.08 -21.51 -6.37
CA LEU A 4 53.70 -20.09 -6.45
C LEU A 4 52.54 -19.85 -7.42
N GLN A 5 52.38 -20.72 -8.43
CA GLN A 5 51.27 -20.68 -9.39
C GLN A 5 49.99 -21.21 -8.75
N ILE A 6 50.07 -22.33 -8.02
CA ILE A 6 48.93 -22.93 -7.30
C ILE A 6 48.37 -21.97 -6.24
N LEU A 7 49.23 -21.25 -5.51
CA LEU A 7 48.79 -20.26 -4.52
C LEU A 7 48.12 -19.03 -5.17
N LYS A 8 48.54 -18.63 -6.37
CA LYS A 8 47.86 -17.58 -7.14
C LYS A 8 46.50 -18.06 -7.65
N ASP A 9 46.38 -19.31 -8.07
CA ASP A 9 45.12 -19.90 -8.54
C ASP A 9 44.11 -20.07 -7.38
N PHE A 10 44.57 -20.42 -6.17
CA PHE A 10 43.73 -20.45 -4.96
C PHE A 10 43.28 -19.06 -4.50
N ALA A 11 44.17 -18.06 -4.57
CA ALA A 11 43.82 -16.67 -4.22
C ALA A 11 42.85 -16.04 -5.23
N ASN A 12 42.79 -16.59 -6.45
CA ASN A 12 41.95 -16.11 -7.54
C ASN A 12 40.73 -17.00 -7.80
N TRP A 13 40.27 -17.75 -6.77
CA TRP A 13 38.96 -18.40 -6.80
C TRP A 13 37.86 -17.33 -6.85
N SER A 14 37.68 -16.73 -8.03
CA SER A 14 36.46 -16.02 -8.36
C SER A 14 35.35 -17.04 -8.24
N THR A 15 34.47 -16.85 -7.28
CA THR A 15 33.30 -17.70 -7.13
C THR A 15 32.46 -17.47 -8.38
N VAL A 16 32.53 -18.40 -9.34
CA VAL A 16 31.63 -18.40 -10.50
C VAL A 16 30.27 -18.83 -9.97
N CYS A 17 29.50 -17.87 -9.45
CA CYS A 17 28.09 -18.08 -9.14
C CYS A 17 27.33 -18.15 -10.47
N GLY A 18 27.22 -19.35 -11.04
CA GLY A 18 26.13 -19.63 -11.95
C GLY A 18 24.83 -19.41 -11.17
N VAL A 19 23.94 -18.55 -11.65
CA VAL A 19 22.58 -18.47 -11.12
C VAL A 19 21.80 -19.56 -11.85
N PRO A 20 21.59 -20.76 -11.27
CA PRO A 20 20.75 -21.73 -11.92
C PRO A 20 19.34 -21.15 -11.98
N HIS A 21 18.80 -20.96 -13.19
CA HIS A 21 17.38 -20.71 -13.36
C HIS A 21 16.62 -22.01 -13.05
N ILE A 22 16.44 -22.31 -11.76
CA ILE A 22 15.50 -23.33 -11.30
C ILE A 22 14.10 -22.73 -11.44
N ALA A 23 13.60 -22.76 -12.67
CA ALA A 23 12.22 -22.41 -13.00
C ALA A 23 11.35 -23.66 -12.86
N ASN A 24 11.14 -24.11 -11.62
CA ASN A 24 9.99 -24.95 -11.32
C ASN A 24 9.02 -24.11 -10.48
N ALA A 25 7.88 -23.74 -11.08
CA ALA A 25 6.85 -22.95 -10.42
C ALA A 25 6.10 -23.76 -9.34
N GLU A 26 6.20 -25.09 -9.37
CA GLU A 26 5.50 -25.98 -8.45
C GLU A 26 6.14 -26.06 -7.05
N THR A 27 7.43 -25.74 -6.92
CA THR A 27 8.18 -25.89 -5.66
C THR A 27 8.48 -24.57 -4.96
N LYS A 28 8.11 -23.42 -5.53
CA LYS A 28 8.38 -22.13 -4.91
C LYS A 28 7.27 -21.74 -3.91
N PRO A 29 7.63 -21.33 -2.68
CA PRO A 29 6.64 -20.80 -1.76
C PRO A 29 6.02 -19.54 -2.34
N PHE A 30 4.72 -19.34 -2.07
CA PHE A 30 4.04 -18.11 -2.45
C PHE A 30 4.71 -16.92 -1.77
N PRO A 31 5.08 -15.86 -2.51
CA PRO A 31 5.64 -14.67 -1.91
C PRO A 31 4.62 -13.99 -1.00
N VAL A 32 5.12 -13.30 0.03
CA VAL A 32 4.27 -12.39 0.80
C VAL A 32 4.00 -11.16 -0.05
N VAL A 33 2.73 -10.94 -0.37
CA VAL A 33 2.27 -9.77 -1.13
C VAL A 33 1.54 -8.83 -0.18
N THR A 34 2.04 -7.60 -0.05
CA THR A 34 1.39 -6.54 0.74
C THR A 34 0.67 -5.59 -0.21
N VAL A 35 -0.66 -5.57 -0.13
CA VAL A 35 -1.50 -4.64 -0.90
C VAL A 35 -2.04 -3.57 0.04
N CYS A 36 -1.83 -2.30 -0.32
CA CYS A 36 -2.31 -1.16 0.44
C CYS A 36 -3.27 -0.32 -0.41
N ASN A 37 -4.42 0.04 0.15
CA ASN A 37 -5.28 1.07 -0.43
C ASN A 37 -4.86 2.44 0.10
N SER A 38 -4.64 3.42 -0.79
CA SER A 38 -4.32 4.79 -0.40
C SER A 38 -5.50 5.49 0.30
N ASN A 39 -6.74 5.06 0.02
CA ASN A 39 -7.91 5.45 0.80
C ASN A 39 -8.36 4.28 1.69
N PRO A 40 -8.14 4.32 3.01
CA PRO A 40 -8.49 3.22 3.90
C PRO A 40 -9.99 3.08 4.15
N TYR A 41 -10.81 4.08 3.81
CA TYR A 41 -12.22 4.12 4.20
C TYR A 41 -13.18 4.06 3.01
N LYS A 42 -14.27 3.32 3.19
CA LYS A 42 -15.36 3.19 2.23
C LYS A 42 -16.21 4.46 2.19
N PHE A 43 -16.34 5.04 1.01
CA PHE A 43 -17.18 6.22 0.81
C PHE A 43 -18.66 5.96 1.16
N SER A 44 -19.19 4.76 0.87
CA SER A 44 -20.57 4.37 1.21
C SER A 44 -20.86 4.34 2.71
N VAL A 45 -19.85 4.12 3.55
CA VAL A 45 -20.00 4.12 5.01
C VAL A 45 -19.83 5.54 5.56
N ILE A 46 -18.82 6.27 5.06
CA ILE A 46 -18.51 7.63 5.51
C ILE A 46 -19.65 8.61 5.17
N SER A 47 -20.25 8.50 3.99
CA SER A 47 -21.34 9.37 3.55
C SER A 47 -22.62 9.19 4.38
N ASN A 48 -22.86 7.98 4.89
CA ASN A 48 -24.09 7.63 5.60
C ASN A 48 -24.03 7.87 7.12
N ASP A 49 -22.86 7.75 7.76
CA ASP A 49 -22.72 7.89 9.22
C ASP A 49 -22.21 9.29 9.61
N SER A 50 -23.03 9.99 10.38
CA SER A 50 -22.75 11.33 10.90
C SER A 50 -21.45 11.46 11.71
N LYS A 51 -20.92 10.34 12.23
CA LYS A 51 -19.65 10.32 12.96
C LYS A 51 -18.46 10.65 12.07
N PHE A 52 -18.56 10.40 10.77
CA PHE A 52 -17.48 10.65 9.81
C PHE A 52 -17.59 12.00 9.10
N LYS A 53 -18.46 12.91 9.54
CA LYS A 53 -18.65 14.24 8.92
C LYS A 53 -17.36 15.01 8.66
N LYS A 54 -16.38 14.95 9.57
CA LYS A 54 -15.08 15.62 9.40
C LYS A 54 -14.25 14.99 8.28
N ILE A 55 -14.24 13.66 8.22
CA ILE A 55 -13.55 12.92 7.16
C ILE A 55 -14.22 13.17 5.81
N LEU A 56 -15.56 13.17 5.76
CA LEU A 56 -16.30 13.52 4.53
C LEU A 56 -15.95 14.93 4.05
N LYS A 57 -15.97 15.92 4.95
CA LYS A 57 -15.57 17.30 4.62
C LYS A 57 -14.14 17.39 4.08
N LEU A 58 -13.20 16.63 4.66
CA LEU A 58 -11.83 16.55 4.15
C LEU A 58 -11.80 15.97 2.73
N MET A 59 -12.55 14.90 2.46
CA MET A 59 -12.62 14.28 1.12
C MET A 59 -13.18 15.25 0.08
N ASP A 60 -14.28 15.95 0.39
CA ASP A 60 -14.87 16.95 -0.50
C ASP A 60 -13.90 18.12 -0.75
N THR A 61 -13.22 18.59 0.30
CA THR A 61 -12.22 19.66 0.20
C THR A 61 -11.04 19.24 -0.66
N TYR A 62 -10.60 17.99 -0.52
CA TYR A 62 -9.53 17.43 -1.34
C TYR A 62 -9.94 17.31 -2.81
N GLU A 63 -11.16 16.88 -3.11
CA GLU A 63 -11.68 16.83 -4.49
C GLU A 63 -11.76 18.22 -5.12
N MET A 64 -12.18 19.24 -4.35
CA MET A 64 -12.15 20.63 -4.78
C MET A 64 -10.72 21.14 -5.03
N ALA A 65 -9.75 20.75 -4.19
CA ALA A 65 -8.35 21.07 -4.42
C ALA A 65 -7.77 20.35 -5.65
N VAL A 66 -8.16 19.10 -5.90
CA VAL A 66 -7.76 18.37 -7.11
C VAL A 66 -8.31 19.04 -8.37
N SER A 67 -9.57 19.45 -8.35
CA SER A 67 -10.24 20.15 -9.46
C SER A 67 -9.85 21.62 -9.60
N LYS A 68 -8.99 22.13 -8.72
CA LYS A 68 -8.58 23.55 -8.66
C LYS A 68 -9.74 24.53 -8.49
N SER A 69 -10.83 24.07 -7.89
CA SER A 69 -12.05 24.87 -7.65
C SER A 69 -12.09 25.50 -6.26
N LEU A 70 -11.12 25.18 -5.40
CA LEU A 70 -11.03 25.74 -4.06
C LEU A 70 -10.77 27.25 -4.16
N SER A 71 -11.71 28.06 -3.66
CA SER A 71 -11.70 29.52 -3.82
C SER A 71 -11.05 30.29 -2.67
N SER A 72 -10.81 29.64 -1.53
CA SER A 72 -10.29 30.28 -0.32
C SER A 72 -9.53 29.30 0.57
N ALA A 73 -8.76 29.85 1.52
CA ALA A 73 -8.07 29.07 2.55
C ALA A 73 -9.04 28.12 3.27
N ASP A 74 -8.65 26.85 3.36
CA ASP A 74 -9.41 25.79 3.98
C ASP A 74 -8.84 25.39 5.35
N THR A 75 -9.63 24.64 6.12
CA THR A 75 -9.23 24.16 7.46
C THR A 75 -8.01 23.22 7.41
N TYR A 76 -7.77 22.55 6.28
CA TYR A 76 -6.75 21.52 6.15
C TYR A 76 -5.46 22.03 5.49
N GLY A 77 -5.44 23.26 4.98
CA GLY A 77 -4.28 23.87 4.29
C GLY A 77 -4.01 23.27 2.91
N LEU A 78 -5.06 22.81 2.22
CA LEU A 78 -4.99 22.28 0.85
C LEU A 78 -4.98 23.40 -0.20
N TYR A 79 -5.56 24.57 0.09
CA TYR A 79 -5.63 25.72 -0.81
C TYR A 79 -4.23 26.16 -1.28
N GLU A 80 -3.31 26.37 -0.34
CA GLU A 80 -1.94 26.83 -0.62
C GLU A 80 -1.13 25.80 -1.41
N ARG A 81 -1.48 24.51 -1.27
CA ARG A 81 -0.74 23.37 -1.86
C ARG A 81 -1.43 22.81 -3.09
N MET A 82 -2.52 23.42 -3.54
CA MET A 82 -3.38 22.95 -4.62
C MET A 82 -2.64 22.74 -5.95
N ALA A 83 -1.62 23.56 -6.21
CA ALA A 83 -0.79 23.49 -7.42
C ALA A 83 0.26 22.38 -7.38
N LEU A 84 0.52 21.77 -6.22
CA LEU A 84 1.61 20.81 -5.98
C LEU A 84 1.01 19.45 -5.61
N PRO A 85 0.83 18.52 -6.58
CA PRO A 85 0.13 17.26 -6.35
C PRO A 85 0.71 16.45 -5.19
N TYR A 86 2.03 16.34 -5.11
CA TYR A 86 2.71 15.59 -4.04
C TYR A 86 2.42 16.17 -2.65
N GLU A 87 2.57 17.49 -2.47
CA GLU A 87 2.37 18.15 -1.19
C GLU A 87 0.90 18.17 -0.76
N ARG A 88 -0.01 18.35 -1.72
CA ARG A 88 -1.45 18.25 -1.51
C ARG A 88 -1.82 16.86 -1.00
N ASP A 89 -1.35 15.81 -1.68
CA ASP A 89 -1.69 14.43 -1.34
C ASP A 89 -1.08 14.02 0.00
N GLN A 90 0.15 14.45 0.29
CA GLN A 90 0.78 14.26 1.59
C GLN A 90 -0.05 14.95 2.69
N ARG A 91 -0.44 16.22 2.49
CA ARG A 91 -1.21 16.97 3.48
C ARG A 91 -2.59 16.35 3.73
N ALA A 92 -3.26 15.90 2.68
CA ALA A 92 -4.54 15.21 2.79
C ALA A 92 -4.43 13.91 3.60
N ARG A 93 -3.35 13.14 3.42
CA ARG A 93 -3.09 11.92 4.21
C ARG A 93 -2.85 12.24 5.70
N GLU A 94 -2.06 13.26 6.00
CA GLU A 94 -1.82 13.71 7.38
C GLU A 94 -3.12 14.17 8.05
N ALA A 95 -3.91 15.00 7.35
CA ALA A 95 -5.21 15.46 7.85
C ALA A 95 -6.17 14.28 8.09
N LEU A 96 -6.20 13.31 7.18
CA LEU A 96 -7.03 12.12 7.31
C LEU A 96 -6.65 11.30 8.56
N ALA A 97 -5.35 11.12 8.81
CA ALA A 97 -4.88 10.42 9.99
C ALA A 97 -5.27 11.14 11.30
N LEU A 98 -5.20 12.47 11.32
CA LEU A 98 -5.60 13.29 12.47
C LEU A 98 -7.12 13.24 12.73
N GLU A 99 -7.94 13.24 11.68
CA GLU A 99 -9.39 13.12 11.83
C GLU A 99 -9.79 11.70 12.24
N ALA A 100 -9.13 10.68 11.71
CA ALA A 100 -9.35 9.29 12.09
C ALA A 100 -8.96 9.03 13.56
N ALA A 101 -7.88 9.65 14.05
CA ALA A 101 -7.44 9.51 15.44
C ALA A 101 -8.46 10.03 16.47
N GLN A 102 -9.41 10.87 16.07
CA GLN A 102 -10.49 11.35 16.92
C GLN A 102 -11.65 10.35 17.04
N LEU A 103 -11.68 9.30 16.22
CA LEU A 103 -12.74 8.29 16.21
C LEU A 103 -12.31 7.03 16.97
N SER A 104 -13.29 6.32 17.55
CA SER A 104 -13.01 5.04 18.18
C SER A 104 -12.70 3.95 17.16
N GLU A 105 -11.82 3.01 17.53
CA GLU A 105 -11.42 1.88 16.68
C GLU A 105 -12.64 1.08 16.18
N ALA A 106 -13.63 0.86 17.05
CA ALA A 106 -14.88 0.17 16.69
C ALA A 106 -15.68 0.91 15.61
N THR A 107 -15.61 2.24 15.58
CA THR A 107 -16.25 3.05 14.53
C THR A 107 -15.45 2.93 13.24
N LEU A 108 -14.12 3.08 13.30
CA LEU A 108 -13.24 2.98 12.14
C LEU A 108 -13.34 1.62 11.45
N LYS A 109 -13.36 0.51 12.21
CA LYS A 109 -13.46 -0.85 11.65
C LYS A 109 -14.65 -1.05 10.70
N ARG A 110 -15.78 -0.37 10.94
CA ARG A 110 -16.95 -0.47 10.06
C ARG A 110 -16.74 0.19 8.70
N ALA A 111 -15.87 1.20 8.64
CA ALA A 111 -15.56 1.93 7.42
C ALA A 111 -14.40 1.32 6.63
N LEU A 112 -13.65 0.36 7.20
CA LEU A 112 -12.53 -0.30 6.53
C LEU A 112 -12.99 -1.34 5.50
N TYR A 113 -12.13 -1.60 4.52
CA TYR A 113 -12.28 -2.70 3.56
C TYR A 113 -11.94 -4.04 4.20
N THR A 114 -12.72 -5.07 3.86
CA THR A 114 -12.37 -6.46 4.13
C THR A 114 -11.44 -6.99 3.05
N PHE A 115 -10.81 -8.15 3.30
CA PHE A 115 -9.92 -8.79 2.33
C PHE A 115 -10.64 -9.05 1.00
N ASP A 116 -11.84 -9.63 1.04
CA ASP A 116 -12.59 -10.03 -0.16
C ASP A 116 -13.08 -8.83 -0.98
N GLU A 117 -13.24 -7.66 -0.35
CA GLU A 117 -13.58 -6.42 -1.07
C GLU A 117 -12.38 -5.78 -1.75
N LEU A 118 -11.17 -5.99 -1.20
CA LEU A 118 -9.94 -5.42 -1.74
C LEU A 118 -9.30 -6.35 -2.79
N ILE A 119 -9.35 -7.65 -2.55
CA ILE A 119 -8.75 -8.69 -3.38
C ILE A 119 -9.88 -9.50 -4.01
N THR A 120 -10.30 -9.11 -5.21
CA THR A 120 -11.40 -9.72 -5.94
C THR A 120 -11.03 -11.04 -6.60
N ASP A 121 -9.78 -11.17 -7.07
CA ASP A 121 -9.21 -12.43 -7.53
C ASP A 121 -7.74 -12.49 -7.13
N CYS A 122 -7.33 -13.65 -6.62
CA CYS A 122 -5.94 -13.96 -6.35
C CYS A 122 -5.75 -15.46 -6.51
N THR A 123 -4.90 -15.82 -7.47
CA THR A 123 -4.56 -17.19 -7.80
C THR A 123 -3.05 -17.35 -7.93
N PHE A 124 -2.51 -18.40 -7.31
CA PHE A 124 -1.12 -18.78 -7.47
C PHE A 124 -1.01 -20.29 -7.65
N SER A 125 -0.37 -20.73 -8.73
CA SER A 125 -0.25 -22.15 -9.10
C SER A 125 -1.60 -22.89 -9.03
N GLY A 126 -2.68 -22.24 -9.49
CA GLY A 126 -4.04 -22.80 -9.50
C GLY A 126 -4.77 -22.80 -8.15
N LYS A 127 -4.16 -22.30 -7.07
CA LYS A 127 -4.78 -22.19 -5.74
C LYS A 127 -5.21 -20.76 -5.43
N LYS A 128 -6.36 -20.61 -4.76
CA LYS A 128 -6.86 -19.31 -4.31
C LYS A 128 -6.06 -18.80 -3.11
N CYS A 129 -5.84 -17.49 -3.06
CA CYS A 129 -5.23 -16.83 -1.90
C CYS A 129 -6.29 -16.53 -0.83
N SER A 130 -5.85 -16.43 0.43
CA SER A 130 -6.65 -15.97 1.57
C SER A 130 -5.85 -14.94 2.38
N ALA A 131 -6.53 -14.22 3.27
CA ALA A 131 -5.92 -13.25 4.19
C ALA A 131 -4.80 -13.85 5.07
N TYR A 132 -4.75 -15.18 5.22
CA TYR A 132 -3.76 -15.91 6.02
C TYR A 132 -2.75 -16.71 5.18
N GLY A 133 -2.75 -16.55 3.84
CA GLY A 133 -1.91 -17.31 2.91
C GLY A 133 -2.72 -18.11 1.88
N ILE A 134 -2.10 -19.05 1.17
CA ILE A 134 -2.83 -19.94 0.25
C ILE A 134 -3.67 -20.92 1.07
N SER A 135 -4.97 -21.01 0.81
CA SER A 135 -5.81 -22.08 1.36
C SER A 135 -5.36 -23.40 0.74
N VAL A 136 -4.63 -24.20 1.51
CA VAL A 136 -4.35 -25.59 1.15
C VAL A 136 -5.65 -26.36 1.37
N SER A 137 -6.37 -26.61 0.29
CA SER A 137 -7.34 -27.72 0.23
C SER A 137 -6.59 -29.05 0.25
#